data_AF-A0AAV0K1Q6-F1
#
_entry.id   AF-A0AAV0K1Q6-F1
#
_cell.length_a   1.000
_cell.length_b   1.000
_cell.length_c   1.000
_cell.angle_alpha   90.00
_cell.angle_beta   90.00
_cell.angle_gamma   90.00
#
_symmetry.space_group_name_H-M   'P 1'
#
loop_
_entity.id
_entity.type
_entity.pdbx_description
1 polymer ?
#
loop_
_entity_poly.entity_id
_entity_poly.type
_entity_poly.pdbx_seq_one_letter_code
_entity_poly.pdbx_strand_id
1 'polypeptide(L)'
;MNLNCTGGDSATEPYIVAHNLLLAHATTVKLFMDPLATGNYPRSMRAIMKKQLPKFSKEESKMLKGSFDFVGLNYYTTFYVSNAPPSNPLFSSSTTDSRTNASRKQFTETKSTIYTIVKRNS
;
A
#
# COMPACT_ATOMS: atom_id res chain seq x y z
N MET A 1 -16.52 -8.20 29.39
CA MET A 1 -15.16 -8.01 28.83
C MET A 1 -14.81 -6.55 29.01
N ASN A 2 -13.67 -6.24 29.61
CA ASN A 2 -13.27 -4.86 29.96
C ASN A 2 -13.07 -4.01 28.69
N LEU A 3 -14.00 -3.08 28.43
CA LEU A 3 -13.89 -1.98 27.46
C LEU A 3 -12.96 -0.89 28.03
N ASN A 4 -11.66 -1.15 28.11
CA ASN A 4 -10.68 -0.08 28.39
C ASN A 4 -10.23 0.55 27.07
N CYS A 5 -11.13 1.32 26.44
CA CYS A 5 -10.77 2.33 25.46
C CYS A 5 -10.83 3.67 26.20
N THR A 6 -9.69 4.37 26.32
CA THR A 6 -9.60 5.65 27.04
C THR A 6 -10.18 6.84 26.27
N GLY A 7 -10.48 6.66 24.98
CA GLY A 7 -11.14 7.62 24.11
C GLY A 7 -10.98 7.26 22.64
N GLY A 8 -11.96 7.65 21.81
CA GLY A 8 -11.93 7.59 20.35
C GLY A 8 -13.27 7.24 19.70
N ASP A 9 -13.50 7.70 18.48
CA ASP A 9 -14.71 7.40 17.69
C ASP A 9 -14.45 6.34 16.61
N SER A 10 -14.98 5.14 16.85
CA SER A 10 -14.86 4.00 15.94
C SER A 10 -15.53 4.24 14.57
N ALA A 11 -16.47 5.17 14.45
CA ALA A 11 -17.13 5.43 13.17
C ALA A 11 -16.30 6.31 12.22
N THR A 12 -15.31 7.06 12.73
CA THR A 12 -14.56 8.06 11.95
C THR A 12 -13.06 7.80 11.94
N GLU A 13 -12.48 7.40 13.08
CA GLU A 13 -11.04 7.19 13.22
C GLU A 13 -10.46 6.13 12.29
N PRO A 14 -11.10 4.96 12.05
CA PRO A 14 -10.57 3.97 11.13
C PRO A 14 -10.40 4.50 9.71
N TYR A 15 -11.31 5.37 9.25
CA TYR A 15 -11.23 5.97 7.92
C TYR A 15 -10.11 7.01 7.81
N ILE A 16 -9.92 7.81 8.87
CA ILE A 16 -8.82 8.80 8.94
C ILE A 16 -7.46 8.08 8.95
N VAL A 17 -7.35 7.01 9.74
CA VAL A 17 -6.15 6.18 9.79
C VAL A 17 -5.89 5.51 8.43
N ALA A 18 -6.92 4.93 7.81
CA ALA A 18 -6.80 4.30 6.50
C ALA A 18 -6.35 5.30 5.43
N HIS A 19 -6.87 6.52 5.43
CA HIS A 19 -6.47 7.57 4.50
C HIS A 19 -4.97 7.92 4.64
N ASN A 20 -4.51 8.15 5.87
CA ASN A 20 -3.10 8.43 6.13
C ASN A 20 -2.19 7.25 5.78
N LEU A 21 -2.65 6.03 6.03
CA LEU A 21 -1.93 4.82 5.66
C LEU A 21 -1.80 4.69 4.13
N LEU A 22 -2.85 4.99 3.37
CA LEU A 22 -2.81 5.01 1.91
C LEU A 22 -1.84 6.06 1.39
N LEU A 23 -1.82 7.27 1.98
CA LEU A 23 -0.85 8.31 1.64
C LEU A 23 0.59 7.87 1.94
N ALA A 24 0.83 7.26 3.10
CA ALA A 24 2.14 6.72 3.48
C ALA A 24 2.59 5.59 2.52
N HIS A 25 1.67 4.71 2.13
CA HIS A 25 1.95 3.66 1.16
C HIS A 25 2.28 4.22 -0.22
N ALA A 26 1.47 5.15 -0.73
CA ALA A 26 1.68 5.79 -2.04
C ALA A 26 3.00 6.55 -2.10
N THR A 27 3.36 7.28 -1.04
CA THR A 27 4.66 7.96 -0.95
C THR A 27 5.82 6.97 -0.96
N THR A 28 5.70 5.85 -0.25
CA THR A 28 6.72 4.79 -0.24
C THR A 28 6.90 4.17 -1.62
N VAL A 29 5.82 3.79 -2.29
CA VAL A 29 5.87 3.26 -3.67
C VAL A 29 6.54 4.26 -4.61
N LYS A 30 6.23 5.56 -4.45
CA LYS A 30 6.86 6.62 -5.22
C LYS A 30 8.38 6.73 -4.99
N LEU A 31 8.86 6.50 -3.76
CA LEU A 31 10.32 6.48 -3.47
C LEU A 31 11.07 5.45 -4.31
N PHE A 32 10.47 4.26 -4.50
CA PHE A 32 11.08 3.17 -5.25
C PHE A 32 10.92 3.33 -6.77
N MET A 33 9.76 3.82 -7.22
CA MET A 33 9.45 3.89 -8.66
C MET A 33 10.03 5.13 -9.36
N ASP A 34 10.14 6.27 -8.66
CA ASP A 34 10.63 7.52 -9.27
C ASP A 34 12.05 7.40 -9.86
N PRO A 35 13.04 6.76 -9.20
CA PRO A 35 14.36 6.51 -9.78
C PRO A 35 14.32 5.66 -11.06
N LEU A 36 13.45 4.65 -11.11
CA LEU A 36 13.31 3.78 -12.28
C LEU A 36 12.63 4.50 -13.45
N ALA A 37 11.66 5.38 -13.17
CA ALA A 37 10.93 6.11 -14.19
C ALA A 37 11.67 7.35 -14.71
N THR A 38 12.38 8.06 -13.83
CA THR A 38 12.96 9.38 -14.12
C THR A 38 14.47 9.47 -13.96
N GLY A 39 15.12 8.41 -13.45
CA GLY A 39 16.55 8.38 -13.16
C GLY A 39 16.95 9.21 -11.93
N ASN A 40 15.98 9.69 -11.14
CA ASN A 40 16.22 10.59 -10.01
C ASN A 40 15.36 10.22 -8.80
N TYR A 41 15.90 10.46 -7.60
CA TYR A 41 15.10 10.38 -6.37
C TYR A 41 13.99 11.46 -6.35
N PRO A 42 12.84 11.16 -5.72
CA PRO A 42 11.75 12.11 -5.58
C PRO A 42 12.18 13.39 -4.86
N ARG A 43 11.47 14.48 -5.17
CA ARG A 43 11.71 15.80 -4.57
C ARG A 43 11.60 15.79 -3.04
N SER A 44 10.68 15.01 -2.48
CA SER A 44 10.49 14.87 -1.03
C SER A 44 11.74 14.29 -0.34
N MET A 45 12.26 13.17 -0.84
CA MET A 45 13.46 12.52 -0.30
C MET A 45 14.69 13.43 -0.41
N ARG A 46 14.87 14.09 -1.56
CA ARG A 46 15.95 15.06 -1.77
C ARG A 46 15.86 16.27 -0.84
N ALA A 47 14.64 16.74 -0.56
CA ALA A 47 14.41 17.89 0.31
C ALA A 47 14.69 17.58 1.79
N ILE A 48 14.42 16.35 2.23
CA ILE A 48 14.65 15.90 3.61
C ILE A 48 16.12 15.54 3.83
N MET A 49 16.68 14.66 2.98
CA MET A 49 18.01 14.10 3.21
C MET A 49 19.15 14.96 2.64
N LYS A 50 18.87 15.98 1.81
CA LYS A 50 19.81 16.95 1.19
C LYS A 50 21.26 16.49 1.03
N LYS A 51 22.07 16.53 2.10
CA LYS A 51 23.51 16.21 2.11
C LYS A 51 23.84 14.72 2.32
N GLN A 52 22.96 13.93 2.92
CA GLN A 52 23.18 12.51 3.21
C GLN A 52 22.72 11.56 2.09
N LEU A 53 22.00 12.08 1.09
CA LEU A 53 21.51 11.25 -0.01
C LEU A 53 22.58 11.10 -1.11
N PRO A 54 23.04 9.87 -1.42
CA PRO A 54 23.88 9.64 -2.59
C PRO A 54 23.17 10.11 -3.86
N LYS A 55 23.87 10.84 -4.72
CA LYS A 55 23.32 11.28 -6.00
C LYS A 55 23.74 10.31 -7.08
N PHE A 56 22.78 9.91 -7.92
CA PHE A 56 23.10 9.18 -9.13
C PHE A 56 23.98 10.04 -10.04
N SER A 57 25.03 9.45 -10.58
CA SER A 57 25.76 10.00 -11.72
C SER A 57 24.87 10.03 -12.96
N LYS A 58 25.30 10.77 -13.99
CA LYS A 58 24.54 10.85 -15.25
C LYS A 58 24.40 9.49 -15.93
N GLU A 59 25.44 8.67 -15.88
CA GLU A 59 25.46 7.31 -16.44
C GLU A 59 24.48 6.40 -15.68
N GLU A 60 24.53 6.40 -14.34
CA GLU A 60 23.62 5.59 -13.52
C GLU A 60 22.16 6.03 -13.68
N SER A 61 21.91 7.34 -13.73
CA SER A 61 20.57 7.89 -13.95
C SER A 61 19.99 7.45 -15.30
N LYS A 62 20.83 7.45 -16.35
CA LYS A 62 20.46 6.96 -17.69
C LYS A 62 20.24 5.45 -17.71
N MET A 63 21.06 4.70 -16.98
CA MET A 63 20.91 3.25 -16.83
C MET A 63 19.63 2.88 -16.09
N LEU A 64 19.23 3.65 -15.07
CA LEU A 64 18.00 3.41 -14.29
C LEU A 64 16.74 3.81 -15.05
N LYS A 65 16.80 4.90 -15.82
CA LYS A 65 15.64 5.45 -16.51
C LYS A 65 15.18 4.51 -17.62
N GLY A 66 14.08 3.80 -17.38
CA GLY A 66 13.53 2.85 -18.35
C GLY A 66 14.26 1.50 -18.35
N SER A 67 14.94 1.14 -17.27
CA SER A 67 15.51 -0.20 -17.07
C SER A 67 14.48 -1.31 -16.83
N PHE A 68 13.20 -1.02 -17.06
CA PHE A 68 12.11 -1.96 -16.88
C PHE A 68 11.17 -1.91 -18.08
N ASP A 69 10.94 -3.08 -18.69
CA ASP A 69 9.90 -3.26 -19.70
C ASP A 69 8.55 -3.59 -19.04
N PHE A 70 8.59 -4.19 -17.85
CA PHE A 70 7.42 -4.56 -17.06
C PHE A 70 7.69 -4.47 -15.57
N VAL A 71 6.61 -4.28 -14.79
CA VAL A 71 6.65 -4.41 -13.33
C VAL A 71 5.88 -5.65 -12.93
N GLY A 72 6.57 -6.61 -12.31
CA GLY A 72 5.99 -7.82 -11.74
C GLY A 72 5.52 -7.58 -10.31
N LEU A 73 4.26 -7.85 -10.01
CA LEU A 73 3.71 -7.78 -8.66
C LEU A 73 3.47 -9.20 -8.13
N ASN A 74 4.07 -9.50 -6.97
CA ASN A 74 3.84 -10.76 -6.26
C ASN A 74 2.49 -10.69 -5.54
N TYR A 75 1.53 -11.50 -5.99
CA TYR A 75 0.18 -11.53 -5.44
C TYR A 75 -0.13 -12.91 -4.86
N TYR A 76 -0.27 -12.98 -3.54
CA TYR A 76 -0.34 -14.25 -2.81
C TYR A 76 -1.74 -14.65 -2.35
N THR A 77 -2.61 -13.70 -2.00
CA THR A 77 -3.91 -14.02 -1.38
C THR A 77 -4.99 -13.02 -1.78
N THR A 78 -6.18 -13.54 -2.11
CA THR A 78 -7.41 -12.74 -2.22
C THR A 78 -8.25 -12.93 -0.96
N PHE A 79 -8.95 -11.88 -0.54
CA PHE A 79 -10.01 -11.99 0.44
C PHE A 79 -11.33 -11.72 -0.27
N TYR A 80 -12.29 -12.64 -0.17
CA TYR A 80 -13.66 -12.36 -0.60
C TYR A 80 -14.35 -11.58 0.49
N VAL A 81 -14.99 -10.46 0.14
CA VAL A 81 -15.64 -9.57 1.10
C VAL A 81 -17.12 -9.49 0.78
N SER A 82 -17.96 -9.70 1.79
CA SER A 82 -19.43 -9.61 1.70
C SER A 82 -19.97 -8.76 2.85
N ASN A 83 -21.14 -8.14 2.67
CA ASN A 83 -21.73 -7.30 3.71
C ASN A 83 -22.15 -8.16 4.92
N ALA A 84 -21.76 -7.72 6.12
CA ALA A 84 -22.21 -8.29 7.37
C ALA A 84 -23.46 -7.55 7.87
N PRO A 85 -24.42 -8.25 8.52
CA PRO A 85 -25.58 -7.61 9.12
C PRO A 85 -25.16 -6.64 10.25
N PRO A 86 -25.96 -5.58 10.52
CA PRO A 86 -25.65 -4.61 11.55
C PRO A 86 -25.56 -5.27 12.93
N SER A 87 -24.44 -5.06 13.62
CA SER A 87 -24.18 -5.57 14.97
C SER A 87 -24.88 -4.72 16.04
N ASN A 88 -25.21 -5.36 17.17
CA ASN A 88 -25.84 -4.68 18.29
C ASN A 88 -24.84 -3.66 18.91
N PRO A 89 -25.17 -2.36 19.05
CA PRO A 89 -24.25 -1.32 19.50
C PRO A 89 -23.65 -1.55 20.90
N LEU A 90 -24.23 -2.46 21.70
CA LEU A 90 -23.69 -2.86 23.00
C LEU A 90 -22.44 -3.77 22.92
N PHE A 91 -22.16 -4.35 21.75
CA PHE A 91 -21.06 -5.30 21.51
C PHE A 91 -20.18 -4.87 20.31
N SER A 92 -19.98 -3.57 20.11
CA SER A 92 -19.10 -3.06 19.06
C SER A 92 -17.62 -3.37 19.37
N SER A 93 -17.06 -4.35 18.68
CA SER A 93 -15.62 -4.62 18.68
C SER A 93 -14.96 -3.98 17.46
N SER A 94 -13.75 -3.43 17.63
CA SER A 94 -12.92 -2.87 16.55
C SER A 94 -12.62 -3.85 15.43
N THR A 95 -12.74 -5.16 15.70
CA THR A 95 -12.54 -6.24 14.73
C THR A 95 -13.74 -6.47 13.81
N THR A 96 -14.91 -5.91 14.12
CA THR A 96 -16.18 -6.07 13.36
C THR A 96 -16.71 -4.77 12.75
N ASP A 97 -15.97 -3.68 12.90
CA ASP A 97 -16.43 -2.33 12.54
C ASP A 97 -16.58 -2.12 11.04
N SER A 98 -15.79 -2.83 10.22
CA SER A 98 -15.88 -2.74 8.76
C SER A 98 -17.20 -3.28 8.19
N ARG A 99 -18.07 -3.88 9.02
CA ARG A 99 -19.37 -4.50 8.64
C ARG A 99 -19.25 -5.40 7.42
N THR A 100 -18.15 -6.11 7.35
CA THR A 100 -17.80 -6.96 6.22
C THR A 100 -17.39 -8.34 6.72
N ASN A 101 -18.04 -9.37 6.20
CA ASN A 101 -17.58 -10.74 6.35
C ASN A 101 -16.51 -11.01 5.29
N ALA A 102 -15.26 -11.16 5.73
CA ALA A 102 -14.13 -11.52 4.88
C ALA A 102 -13.86 -13.03 4.98
N SER A 103 -13.90 -13.73 3.85
CA SER A 103 -13.53 -15.15 3.76
C SER A 103 -12.27 -15.29 2.93
N ARG A 104 -11.22 -15.88 3.51
CA ARG A 104 -10.00 -16.22 2.78
C ARG A 104 -10.26 -17.52 2.01
N LYS A 105 -10.21 -17.48 0.68
CA LYS A 105 -10.02 -18.71 -0.10
C LYS A 105 -8.53 -19.05 -0.05
N GLN A 106 -8.17 -20.03 0.78
CA GLN A 106 -6.86 -20.66 0.71
C GLN A 106 -6.83 -21.46 -0.60
N PHE A 107 -6.21 -20.93 -1.66
CA PHE A 107 -5.90 -21.78 -2.80
C PHE A 107 -4.89 -22.83 -2.31
N THR A 108 -5.27 -24.11 -2.36
CA THR A 108 -4.40 -25.25 -2.00
C THR A 108 -3.25 -25.44 -2.98
N GLU A 109 -3.15 -24.59 -4.00
CA GLU A 109 -2.00 -24.42 -4.86
C GLU A 109 -1.60 -22.94 -4.81
N THR A 110 -0.42 -22.63 -4.27
CA THR A 110 0.22 -21.31 -4.39
C THR A 110 0.57 -21.07 -5.85
N LYS A 111 -0.43 -20.74 -6.68
CA LYS A 111 -0.19 -20.12 -7.98
C LYS A 111 0.20 -18.67 -7.73
N SER A 112 1.47 -18.43 -7.45
CA SER A 112 2.08 -17.09 -7.57
C SER A 112 1.82 -16.60 -8.98
N THR A 113 0.76 -15.83 -9.15
CA THR A 113 0.41 -15.24 -10.42
C THR A 113 1.22 -13.95 -10.51
N ILE A 114 2.26 -13.96 -11.33
CA ILE A 114 3.03 -12.75 -11.64
C ILE A 114 2.13 -11.90 -12.53
N TYR A 115 1.61 -10.80 -11.99
CA TYR A 115 0.91 -9.81 -12.80
C TYR A 115 1.93 -8.87 -13.41
N THR A 116 2.00 -8.86 -14.74
CA THR A 116 2.88 -8.00 -15.54
C THR A 116 2.12 -6.74 -15.92
N ILE A 117 2.45 -5.60 -15.30
CA ILE A 117 1.94 -4.31 -15.75
C ILE A 117 2.87 -3.79 -16.85
N VAL A 118 2.39 -3.80 -18.09
CA VAL A 118 3.12 -3.28 -19.26
C VAL A 118 2.93 -1.76 -19.32
N LYS A 119 4.04 -1.03 -19.26
CA LYS A 119 4.02 0.41 -19.52
C LYS A 119 3.83 0.62 -21.02
N ARG A 120 2.64 1.08 -21.44
CA ARG A 120 2.45 1.57 -22.81
C ARG A 120 3.28 2.85 -22.98
N ASN A 121 4.37 2.78 -23.73
CA ASN A 121 5.03 3.98 -24.21
C ASN A 121 4.15 4.55 -25.35
N SER A 122 3.61 5.75 -25.16
CA SER A 122 3.08 6.60 -26.23
C SER A 122 4.23 7.27 -26.98
#